data_AF-A0A4D6NE01-F1
#
_entry.id   AF-A0A4D6NE01-F1
#
_cell.length_a   1.000
_cell.length_b   1.000
_cell.length_c   1.000
_cell.angle_alpha   90.00
_cell.angle_beta   90.00
_cell.angle_gamma   90.00
#
_symmetry.space_group_name_H-M   'P 1'
#
loop_
_entity.id
_entity.type
_entity.pdbx_description
1 polymer ?
#
loop_
_entity_poly.entity_id
_entity_poly.type
_entity_poly.pdbx_seq_one_letter_code
_entity_poly.pdbx_strand_id
1 'polypeptide(L)'
;MAEKASSYCMSVMVCVMVLLGVAMSELTCCDVKPVVKACGCYVKKGGNTIPIDCCMEVLNLRNKVMNSSHNQRIACHCLQEAAKNATEPINATAYEIVPSRCGVSLPYQFTLNMDCEV
;
A
#
# COMPACT_ATOMS: atom_id res chain seq x y z
N MET A 1 33.54 19.98 -47.23
CA MET A 1 32.58 20.87 -46.54
C MET A 1 31.20 20.32 -46.86
N ALA A 2 30.69 19.38 -46.05
CA ALA A 2 29.89 19.66 -44.85
C ALA A 2 28.37 19.71 -45.24
N GLU A 3 27.39 18.97 -44.71
CA GLU A 3 27.30 17.93 -43.67
C GLU A 3 26.01 17.11 -43.93
N LYS A 4 26.09 15.79 -43.79
CA LYS A 4 24.94 14.91 -43.64
C LYS A 4 24.46 15.02 -42.20
N ALA A 5 23.20 15.39 -41.97
CA ALA A 5 22.51 15.17 -40.70
C ALA A 5 21.04 14.90 -41.04
N SER A 6 20.73 13.68 -41.49
CA SER A 6 20.31 12.59 -40.60
C SER A 6 18.90 12.85 -40.07
N SER A 7 17.94 12.46 -40.91
CA SER A 7 16.53 12.21 -40.62
C SER A 7 16.41 11.04 -39.63
N TYR A 8 17.01 11.19 -38.46
CA TYR A 8 17.12 10.17 -37.41
C TYR A 8 16.98 10.79 -36.01
N CYS A 9 16.65 12.08 -35.91
CA CYS A 9 16.47 12.75 -34.60
C CYS A 9 15.04 12.66 -34.07
N MET A 10 14.02 12.57 -34.94
CA MET A 10 12.61 12.57 -34.49
C MET A 10 12.13 11.21 -33.99
N SER A 11 12.66 10.11 -34.55
CA SER A 11 12.24 8.75 -34.17
C SER A 11 12.85 8.29 -32.85
N VAL A 12 14.05 8.79 -32.51
CA VAL A 12 14.76 8.41 -31.27
C VAL A 12 14.15 9.12 -30.06
N MET A 13 13.58 10.32 -30.23
CA MET A 13 12.99 11.07 -29.12
C MET A 13 11.66 10.47 -28.62
N VAL A 14 10.93 9.74 -29.48
CA VAL A 14 9.66 9.09 -29.11
C VAL A 14 9.88 7.70 -28.49
N CYS A 15 10.93 6.98 -28.89
CA CYS A 15 11.21 5.64 -28.35
C CYS A 15 11.79 5.64 -26.93
N VAL A 16 12.42 6.73 -26.46
CA VAL A 16 13.00 6.78 -25.10
C VAL A 16 11.96 7.07 -24.02
N MET A 17 10.80 7.66 -24.37
CA MET A 17 9.73 7.91 -23.39
C MET A 17 8.96 6.64 -22.98
N VAL A 18 9.15 5.53 -23.69
CA VAL A 18 8.43 4.27 -23.43
C VAL A 18 9.23 3.31 -22.53
N LEU A 19 10.51 3.59 -22.24
CA LEU A 19 11.37 2.56 -21.64
C LEU A 19 11.40 2.50 -20.12
N LEU A 20 10.99 3.52 -19.36
CA LEU A 20 10.99 3.44 -17.89
C LEU A 20 9.85 4.23 -17.25
N GLY A 21 8.67 4.21 -17.88
CA GLY A 21 7.45 4.76 -17.31
C GLY A 21 6.86 3.89 -16.20
N VAL A 22 7.66 3.38 -15.26
CA VAL A 22 7.10 3.15 -13.93
C VAL A 22 6.96 4.54 -13.34
N ALA A 23 5.75 5.11 -13.44
CA ALA A 23 5.36 6.12 -12.48
C ALA A 23 5.54 5.44 -11.12
N MET A 24 6.68 5.69 -10.45
CA MET A 24 6.85 5.36 -9.05
C MET A 24 5.93 6.31 -8.33
N SER A 25 4.63 6.02 -8.35
CA SER A 25 3.70 6.68 -7.45
C SER A 25 4.13 6.24 -6.07
N GLU A 26 4.88 7.11 -5.39
CA GLU A 26 5.21 6.93 -3.98
C GLU A 26 3.90 6.75 -3.24
N LEU A 27 3.77 5.62 -2.54
CA LEU A 27 2.60 5.35 -1.72
C LEU A 27 2.50 6.44 -0.66
N THR A 28 1.30 6.95 -0.41
CA THR A 28 1.05 7.93 0.65
C THR A 28 0.07 7.39 1.68
N CYS A 29 -0.07 8.03 2.85
CA CYS A 29 -1.11 7.63 3.81
C CYS A 29 -2.54 7.77 3.25
N CYS A 30 -2.75 8.56 2.19
CA CYS A 30 -4.03 8.62 1.50
C CYS A 30 -4.41 7.28 0.85
N ASP A 31 -3.42 6.48 0.42
CA ASP A 31 -3.63 5.14 -0.12
C ASP A 31 -4.04 4.11 0.94
N VAL A 32 -3.81 4.40 2.23
CA VAL A 32 -4.14 3.53 3.37
C VAL A 32 -5.52 3.83 3.94
N LYS A 33 -6.04 5.06 3.74
CA LYS A 33 -7.38 5.47 4.22
C LYS A 33 -8.51 4.51 3.83
N PRO A 34 -8.55 3.91 2.62
CA PRO A 34 -9.58 2.93 2.27
C PRO A 34 -9.59 1.72 3.19
N VAL A 35 -8.41 1.19 3.55
CA VAL A 35 -8.27 0.07 4.51
C VAL A 35 -8.83 0.48 5.88
N VAL A 36 -8.42 1.65 6.38
CA VAL A 36 -8.88 2.16 7.68
C VAL A 36 -10.39 2.32 7.71
N LYS A 37 -10.98 2.83 6.63
CA LYS A 37 -12.43 3.02 6.52
C LYS A 37 -13.18 1.69 6.46
N ALA A 38 -12.76 0.77 5.59
CA ALA A 38 -13.45 -0.49 5.35
C ALA A 38 -13.32 -1.46 6.54
N CYS A 39 -12.17 -1.48 7.21
CA CYS A 39 -11.90 -2.35 8.35
C CYS A 39 -12.28 -1.73 9.70
N GLY A 40 -12.47 -0.40 9.77
CA GLY A 40 -12.57 0.36 11.03
C GLY A 40 -13.60 -0.17 12.03
N CYS A 41 -14.80 -0.53 11.59
CA CYS A 41 -15.83 -1.09 12.47
C CYS A 41 -15.40 -2.46 13.04
N TYR A 42 -14.85 -3.33 12.18
CA TYR A 42 -14.40 -4.66 12.56
C TYR A 42 -13.23 -4.61 13.55
N VAL A 43 -12.22 -3.79 13.28
CA VAL A 43 -11.03 -3.73 14.15
C VAL A 43 -11.33 -3.14 15.53
N LYS A 44 -12.39 -2.33 15.65
CA LYS A 44 -12.87 -1.81 16.95
C LYS A 44 -13.72 -2.82 17.70
N LYS A 45 -14.72 -3.41 17.03
CA LYS A 45 -15.76 -4.23 17.69
C LYS A 45 -15.47 -5.73 17.67
N GLY A 46 -14.59 -6.17 16.78
CA GLY A 46 -14.43 -7.58 16.42
C GLY A 46 -15.64 -8.14 15.68
N GLY A 47 -15.70 -9.47 15.60
CA GLY A 47 -16.81 -10.20 15.03
C GLY A 47 -16.39 -11.49 14.34
N ASN A 48 -17.39 -12.31 14.04
CA ASN A 48 -17.16 -13.61 13.39
C ASN A 48 -16.83 -13.48 11.91
N THR A 49 -17.16 -12.38 11.25
CA THR A 49 -16.93 -12.18 9.81
C THR A 49 -16.29 -10.83 9.55
N ILE A 50 -15.23 -10.82 8.74
CA ILE A 50 -14.61 -9.59 8.25
C ILE A 50 -15.41 -9.09 7.04
N PRO A 51 -15.74 -7.79 6.95
CA PRO A 51 -16.37 -7.22 5.77
C PRO A 51 -15.56 -7.52 4.50
N ILE A 52 -16.22 -7.91 3.41
CA ILE A 52 -15.54 -8.24 2.15
C ILE A 52 -14.69 -7.05 1.66
N ASP A 53 -15.25 -5.84 1.75
CA ASP A 53 -14.55 -4.60 1.37
C ASP A 53 -13.24 -4.40 2.17
N CYS A 54 -13.23 -4.77 3.46
CA CYS A 54 -12.00 -4.70 4.26
C CYS A 54 -10.93 -5.63 3.68
N CYS A 55 -11.28 -6.88 3.36
CA CYS A 55 -10.33 -7.81 2.77
C CYS A 55 -9.84 -7.37 1.37
N MET A 56 -10.73 -6.79 0.56
CA MET A 56 -10.36 -6.26 -0.75
C MET A 56 -9.38 -5.09 -0.64
N GLU A 57 -9.61 -4.16 0.29
CA GLU A 57 -8.69 -3.05 0.51
C GLU A 57 -7.34 -3.50 1.08
N VAL A 58 -7.32 -4.50 1.97
CA VAL A 58 -6.08 -5.10 2.48
C VAL A 58 -5.29 -5.78 1.35
N LEU A 59 -5.96 -6.48 0.45
CA LEU A 59 -5.34 -7.06 -0.74
C LEU A 59 -4.80 -5.99 -1.70
N ASN A 60 -5.54 -4.90 -1.90
CA ASN A 60 -5.10 -3.77 -2.72
C ASN A 60 -3.85 -3.11 -2.12
N LEU A 61 -3.84 -2.87 -0.80
CA LEU A 61 -2.69 -2.32 -0.11
C LEU A 61 -1.48 -3.25 -0.25
N ARG A 62 -1.68 -4.57 -0.07
CA ARG A 62 -0.66 -5.59 -0.28
C ARG A 62 -0.01 -5.44 -1.66
N ASN A 63 -0.80 -5.37 -2.73
CA ASN A 63 -0.27 -5.25 -4.09
C ASN A 63 0.56 -3.97 -4.32
N LYS A 64 0.26 -2.88 -3.61
CA LYS A 64 1.05 -1.63 -3.66
C LYS A 64 2.39 -1.71 -2.91
N VAL A 65 2.50 -2.58 -1.91
CA VAL A 65 3.69 -2.68 -1.04
C VAL A 65 4.58 -3.89 -1.35
N MET A 66 4.09 -4.92 -2.04
CA MET A 66 4.83 -6.18 -2.23
C MET A 66 6.23 -5.99 -2.86
N ASN A 67 6.41 -5.01 -3.74
CA ASN A 67 7.63 -4.84 -4.54
C ASN A 67 8.49 -3.64 -4.13
N SER A 68 8.19 -2.99 -2.99
CA SER A 68 8.92 -1.79 -2.54
C SER A 68 8.98 -1.72 -1.02
N SER A 69 10.18 -1.94 -0.45
CA SER A 69 10.42 -1.79 0.99
C SER A 69 10.09 -0.37 1.48
N HIS A 70 10.36 0.64 0.65
CA HIS A 70 9.96 2.02 0.92
C HIS A 70 8.43 2.14 1.10
N ASN A 71 7.63 1.57 0.20
CA ASN A 71 6.17 1.56 0.32
C ASN A 71 5.69 0.75 1.52
N GLN A 72 6.39 -0.34 1.88
CA GLN A 72 6.07 -1.14 3.06
C GLN A 72 6.23 -0.30 4.34
N ARG A 73 7.36 0.41 4.48
CA ARG A 73 7.62 1.31 5.61
C ARG A 73 6.54 2.39 5.70
N ILE A 74 6.21 3.05 4.58
CA ILE A 74 5.18 4.09 4.58
C ILE A 74 3.82 3.51 4.99
N ALA A 75 3.38 2.41 4.37
CA ALA A 75 2.10 1.80 4.70
C ALA A 75 2.03 1.37 6.16
N CYS A 76 3.10 0.78 6.70
CA CYS A 76 3.21 0.39 8.10
C CYS A 76 3.05 1.61 9.03
N HIS A 77 3.82 2.69 8.81
CA HIS A 77 3.71 3.89 9.63
C HIS A 77 2.34 4.55 9.52
N CYS A 78 1.74 4.61 8.34
CA CYS A 78 0.40 5.16 8.16
C CYS A 78 -0.67 4.34 8.90
N LEU A 79 -0.59 2.99 8.86
CA LEU A 79 -1.48 2.11 9.61
C LEU A 79 -1.28 2.25 11.12
N GLN A 80 -0.03 2.34 11.57
CA GLN A 80 0.31 2.54 12.98
C GLN A 80 -0.23 3.89 13.49
N GLU A 81 -0.02 4.98 12.76
CA GLU A 81 -0.55 6.29 13.13
C GLU A 81 -2.09 6.33 13.07
N ALA A 82 -2.71 5.67 12.09
CA ALA A 82 -4.17 5.54 12.07
C ALA A 82 -4.70 4.77 13.29
N ALA A 83 -3.96 3.75 13.75
CA ALA A 83 -4.32 2.99 14.93
C ALA A 83 -4.17 3.81 16.22
N LYS A 84 -3.07 4.56 16.37
CA LYS A 84 -2.82 5.45 17.51
C LYS A 84 -3.83 6.59 17.61
N ASN A 85 -4.24 7.15 16.47
CA ASN A 85 -5.17 8.29 16.39
C ASN A 85 -6.65 7.86 16.38
N ALA A 86 -6.95 6.58 16.57
CA ALA A 86 -8.32 6.11 16.62
C ALA A 86 -9.07 6.72 17.82
N THR A 87 -10.26 7.28 17.56
CA THR A 87 -11.10 7.90 18.60
C THR A 87 -11.69 6.89 19.60
N GLU A 88 -11.70 5.62 19.21
CA GLU A 88 -12.17 4.49 20.02
C GLU A 88 -11.05 3.46 20.11
N PRO A 89 -10.95 2.72 21.24
CA PRO A 89 -9.95 1.68 21.40
C PRO A 89 -10.08 0.60 20.32
N ILE A 90 -8.94 0.22 19.74
CA ILE A 90 -8.88 -0.88 18.78
C ILE A 90 -8.75 -2.20 19.53
N ASN A 91 -9.53 -3.20 19.11
CA ASN A 91 -9.38 -4.56 19.59
C ASN A 91 -8.14 -5.18 18.93
N ALA A 92 -7.07 -5.38 19.72
CA ALA A 92 -5.79 -5.88 19.24
C ALA A 92 -5.91 -7.23 18.49
N THR A 93 -6.69 -8.16 19.03
CA THR A 93 -6.91 -9.47 18.42
C THR A 93 -7.67 -9.35 17.10
N ALA A 94 -8.73 -8.53 17.07
CA ALA A 94 -9.48 -8.31 15.84
C ALA A 94 -8.63 -7.65 14.75
N TYR A 95 -7.75 -6.73 15.13
CA TYR A 95 -6.80 -6.09 14.23
C TYR A 95 -5.82 -7.12 13.65
N GLU A 96 -5.13 -7.88 14.51
CA GLU A 96 -4.07 -8.81 14.13
C GLU A 96 -4.52 -9.92 13.17
N ILE A 97 -5.75 -10.42 13.35
CA ILE A 97 -6.26 -11.51 12.53
C ILE A 97 -6.75 -11.06 11.15
N VAL A 98 -6.82 -9.75 10.84
CA VAL A 98 -7.39 -9.28 9.57
C VAL A 98 -6.67 -9.87 8.36
N PRO A 99 -5.33 -9.77 8.21
CA PRO A 99 -4.66 -10.26 7.01
C PRO A 99 -4.82 -11.78 6.83
N SER A 100 -4.61 -12.55 7.91
CA SER A 100 -4.69 -14.01 7.86
C SER A 100 -6.10 -14.51 7.52
N ARG A 101 -7.14 -13.91 8.12
CA ARG A 101 -8.54 -14.25 7.81
C ARG A 101 -9.01 -13.76 6.45
N CYS A 102 -8.37 -12.73 5.89
CA CYS A 102 -8.58 -12.30 4.51
C CYS A 102 -7.75 -13.09 3.50
N GLY A 103 -6.90 -14.04 3.94
CA GLY A 103 -6.01 -14.79 3.05
C GLY A 103 -4.89 -13.93 2.43
N VAL A 104 -4.54 -12.81 3.06
CA VAL A 104 -3.53 -11.87 2.58
C VAL A 104 -2.28 -11.98 3.46
N SER A 105 -1.15 -12.27 2.84
CA SER A 105 0.17 -12.18 3.48
C SER A 105 0.78 -10.81 3.21
N LEU A 106 1.06 -10.06 4.28
CA LEU A 106 1.78 -8.79 4.24
C LEU A 106 3.25 -9.03 4.62
N PRO A 107 4.19 -8.22 4.11
CA PRO A 107 5.62 -8.33 4.42
C PRO A 107 5.99 -7.73 5.79
N TYR A 108 5.00 -7.31 6.60
CA TYR A 108 5.15 -6.74 7.93
C TYR A 108 4.08 -7.27 8.88
N GLN A 109 4.32 -7.15 10.17
CA GLN A 109 3.36 -7.56 11.20
C GLN A 109 2.22 -6.55 11.30
N PHE A 110 0.98 -7.05 11.33
CA PHE A 110 -0.22 -6.23 11.46
C PHE A 110 -0.68 -6.21 12.92
N THR A 111 0.11 -5.62 13.81
CA THR A 111 -0.19 -5.51 15.25
C THR A 111 -0.40 -4.05 15.66
N LEU A 112 -0.87 -3.76 16.88
CA LEU A 112 -0.94 -2.37 17.33
C LEU A 112 0.44 -1.75 17.58
N ASN A 113 1.48 -2.58 17.73
CA ASN A 113 2.84 -2.18 18.00
C ASN A 113 3.78 -2.66 16.89
N MET A 114 3.40 -2.34 15.64
CA MET A 114 4.15 -2.76 14.44
C MET A 114 5.57 -2.25 14.49
N ASP A 115 6.51 -3.14 14.21
CA ASP A 115 7.87 -2.78 13.85
C ASP A 115 7.88 -2.43 12.35
N CYS A 116 8.11 -1.15 12.04
CA CYS A 116 8.12 -0.65 10.67
C CYS A 116 9.53 -0.57 10.08
N GLU A 117 10.55 -1.17 10.71
CA GLU A 117 11.93 -1.25 10.21
C GLU A 117 12.11 -2.42 9.23
N VAL A 118 11.27 -2.46 8.20
CA VAL A 118 11.23 -3.50 7.15
C VAL A 118 12.25 -3.29 6.04
#